data_AF-A0A9E1B5C8-F1
#
_entry.id   AF-A0A9E1B5C8-F1
#
_cell.length_a   1.000
_cell.length_b   1.000
_cell.length_c   1.000
_cell.angle_alpha   90.00
_cell.angle_beta   90.00
_cell.angle_gamma   90.00
#
_symmetry.space_group_name_H-M   'P 1'
#
loop_
_entity.id
_entity.type
_entity.pdbx_description
1 polymer ?
#
loop_
_entity_poly.entity_id
_entity_poly.type
_entity_poly.pdbx_seq_one_letter_code
_entity_poly.pdbx_strand_id
1 'polypeptide(L)'
;MSYGEYGPHDWGAWQSRGNNSEHIRHCQRDGCDAVDTASCSGDSSATCITLGTCSTCGGQYYSAHAFPAGQNWHSDDKNHWLSCTVCHEAKTKMGAHWFVQGAVSVCLKSAATCVAPAVYYTNCDYCYHKGTDTYVDPYNGPDPNNHDLVHHDAKAPTCTEIGWDEYDACQREGCTYTTKVEIPALKHKLVHHDAKAPTCTEIGWEEYDTCSRCDYTTKVELPALKHKLVHHDAKAPTCTEIGWDEYDTCSRCDYTTKVELPALKHNLVHHDAKASTCTENGWEEYDTCSRCDYTTKVEIPAPGHDYTEKVVKPTCGKGGYTLHTCKKCNDSYKDHQTKTLLHWYGEWTSNGDGTHSATCKR
;
A
#
# COMPACT_ATOMS: atom_id res chain seq x y z
N MET A 1 -12.19 112.10 -58.74
CA MET A 1 -12.15 111.95 -60.22
C MET A 1 -11.70 110.53 -60.50
N SER A 2 -12.65 109.65 -60.78
CA SER A 2 -12.41 108.25 -61.14
C SER A 2 -12.30 108.20 -62.66
N TYR A 3 -11.08 108.03 -63.17
CA TYR A 3 -10.86 107.82 -64.60
C TYR A 3 -11.07 106.34 -64.91
N GLY A 4 -12.32 105.99 -65.23
CA GLY A 4 -12.61 104.84 -66.07
C GLY A 4 -12.37 105.17 -67.55
N GLU A 5 -12.15 104.13 -68.35
CA GLU A 5 -12.20 104.12 -69.82
C GLU A 5 -11.00 104.72 -70.57
N TYR A 6 -9.86 104.03 -70.53
CA TYR A 6 -9.23 103.73 -71.82
C TYR A 6 -10.20 102.81 -72.56
N GLY A 7 -10.78 103.27 -73.67
CA GLY A 7 -11.73 102.49 -74.48
C GLY A 7 -11.18 101.11 -74.88
N PRO A 8 -12.03 100.20 -75.41
CA PRO A 8 -11.69 98.80 -75.64
C PRO A 8 -10.31 98.65 -76.29
N HIS A 9 -9.49 97.77 -75.70
CA HIS A 9 -8.20 97.42 -76.28
C HIS A 9 -8.39 96.98 -77.74
N ASP A 10 -7.52 97.49 -78.62
CA ASP A 10 -7.47 97.06 -80.01
C ASP A 10 -6.61 95.80 -80.10
N TRP A 11 -7.26 94.65 -80.01
CA TRP A 11 -6.59 93.37 -79.90
C TRP A 11 -6.23 92.80 -81.27
N GLY A 12 -4.95 92.43 -81.44
CA GLY A 12 -4.49 91.70 -82.62
C GLY A 12 -4.99 90.25 -82.68
N ALA A 13 -4.58 89.54 -83.73
CA ALA A 13 -4.90 88.13 -83.91
C ALA A 13 -4.29 87.26 -82.79
N TRP A 14 -5.02 86.21 -82.41
CA TRP A 14 -4.51 85.21 -81.46
C TRP A 14 -3.36 84.42 -82.08
N GLN A 15 -2.26 84.33 -81.34
CA GLN A 15 -1.07 83.58 -81.70
C GLN A 15 -0.83 82.47 -80.67
N SER A 16 -0.39 81.30 -81.13
CA SER A 16 0.01 80.22 -80.22
C SER A 16 1.16 80.68 -79.33
N ARG A 17 1.07 80.41 -78.03
CA ARG A 17 2.17 80.67 -77.08
C ARG A 17 3.29 79.62 -77.17
N GLY A 18 3.08 78.54 -77.94
CA GLY A 18 4.02 77.43 -78.10
C GLY A 18 4.14 76.50 -76.88
N ASN A 19 3.31 76.70 -75.85
CA ASN A 19 3.28 75.88 -74.64
C ASN A 19 2.22 74.76 -74.66
N ASN A 20 1.62 74.52 -75.83
CA ASN A 20 0.57 73.52 -76.06
C ASN A 20 -0.65 73.63 -75.12
N SER A 21 -0.95 74.82 -74.60
CA SER A 21 -2.06 75.03 -73.66
C SER A 21 -2.79 76.36 -73.84
N GLU A 22 -2.07 77.39 -74.29
CA GLU A 22 -2.59 78.76 -74.32
C GLU A 22 -2.23 79.48 -75.63
N HIS A 23 -3.04 80.47 -75.97
CA HIS A 23 -2.73 81.47 -76.98
C HIS A 23 -2.73 82.86 -76.36
N ILE A 24 -1.99 83.76 -76.99
CA ILE A 24 -1.83 85.15 -76.57
C ILE A 24 -2.18 86.08 -77.71
N ARG A 25 -2.65 87.28 -77.38
CA ARG A 25 -2.77 88.39 -78.33
C ARG A 25 -2.30 89.67 -77.69
N HIS A 26 -1.70 90.51 -78.50
CA HIS A 26 -1.18 91.80 -78.06
C HIS A 26 -2.10 92.93 -78.51
N CYS A 27 -2.17 93.96 -77.68
CA CYS A 27 -2.78 95.22 -78.06
C CYS A 27 -1.96 95.85 -79.21
N GLN A 28 -2.61 96.27 -80.29
CA GLN A 28 -1.94 96.85 -81.47
C GLN A 28 -1.85 98.37 -81.44
N ARG A 29 -2.40 99.01 -80.40
CA ARG A 29 -2.33 100.46 -80.22
C ARG A 29 -0.91 100.89 -79.82
N ASP A 30 -0.36 101.90 -80.48
CA ASP A 30 0.96 102.45 -80.15
C ASP A 30 1.03 102.88 -78.67
N GLY A 31 2.05 102.37 -77.96
CA GLY A 31 2.25 102.60 -76.52
C GLY A 31 1.41 101.69 -75.59
N CYS A 32 0.76 100.64 -76.10
CA CYS A 32 -0.05 99.70 -75.33
C CYS A 32 0.65 98.34 -75.18
N ASP A 33 1.19 98.05 -73.98
CA ASP A 33 1.87 96.77 -73.69
C ASP A 33 0.93 95.68 -73.14
N ALA A 34 -0.39 95.85 -73.31
CA ALA A 34 -1.37 94.91 -72.78
C ALA A 34 -1.30 93.56 -73.54
N VAL A 35 -1.34 92.47 -72.78
CA VAL A 35 -1.36 91.10 -73.28
C VAL A 35 -2.57 90.39 -72.73
N ASP A 36 -3.33 89.75 -73.59
CA ASP A 36 -4.44 88.88 -73.22
C ASP A 36 -4.03 87.42 -73.44
N THR A 37 -4.35 86.55 -72.48
CA THR A 37 -3.98 85.12 -72.50
C THR A 37 -5.23 84.30 -72.26
N ALA A 38 -5.48 83.33 -73.13
CA ALA A 38 -6.60 82.41 -73.00
C ALA A 38 -6.18 80.98 -73.34
N SER A 39 -6.90 80.00 -72.78
CA SER A 39 -6.64 78.59 -73.03
C SER A 39 -7.06 78.19 -74.44
N CYS A 40 -6.24 77.36 -75.08
CA CYS A 40 -6.58 76.76 -76.35
C CYS A 40 -7.76 75.78 -76.22
N SER A 41 -8.67 75.83 -77.19
CA SER A 41 -9.80 74.89 -77.34
C SER A 41 -10.19 74.77 -78.83
N GLY A 42 -11.04 73.81 -79.17
CA GLY A 42 -11.67 73.71 -80.50
C GLY A 42 -11.73 72.29 -81.05
N ASP A 43 -10.58 71.62 -81.14
CA ASP A 43 -10.51 70.24 -81.65
C ASP A 43 -11.00 69.24 -80.60
N SER A 44 -12.09 68.52 -80.92
CA SER A 44 -12.70 67.52 -80.05
C SER A 44 -11.88 66.23 -79.91
N SER A 45 -10.86 66.04 -80.75
CA SER A 45 -9.92 64.91 -80.65
C SER A 45 -8.76 65.17 -79.69
N ALA A 46 -8.56 66.44 -79.27
CA ALA A 46 -7.55 66.79 -78.28
C ALA A 46 -7.84 66.10 -76.94
N THR A 47 -6.84 65.44 -76.37
CA THR A 47 -6.91 64.84 -75.04
C THR A 47 -5.74 65.31 -74.19
N CYS A 48 -5.62 64.82 -72.95
CA CYS A 48 -4.45 65.12 -72.10
C CYS A 48 -3.16 64.41 -72.55
N ILE A 49 -3.21 63.50 -73.53
CA ILE A 49 -2.06 62.78 -74.09
C ILE A 49 -1.94 62.91 -75.61
N THR A 50 -2.94 63.49 -76.28
CA THR A 50 -3.00 63.65 -77.73
C THR A 50 -3.21 65.12 -78.07
N LEU A 51 -2.28 65.70 -78.83
CA LEU A 51 -2.38 67.08 -79.30
C LEU A 51 -3.51 67.20 -80.33
N GLY A 52 -4.37 68.20 -80.14
CA GLY A 52 -5.29 68.67 -81.19
C GLY A 52 -4.95 70.08 -81.63
N THR A 53 -5.74 70.63 -82.54
CA THR A 53 -5.53 71.97 -83.11
C THR A 53 -6.50 72.99 -82.51
N CYS A 54 -5.98 74.11 -81.99
CA CYS A 54 -6.82 75.18 -81.46
C CYS A 54 -7.55 75.87 -82.61
N SER A 55 -8.89 75.94 -82.53
CA SER A 55 -9.71 76.59 -83.57
C SER A 55 -9.49 78.10 -83.65
N THR A 56 -8.95 78.72 -82.59
CA THR A 56 -8.77 80.17 -82.48
C THR A 56 -7.43 80.65 -83.02
N CYS A 57 -6.33 79.94 -82.71
CA CYS A 57 -4.98 80.37 -83.10
C CYS A 57 -4.28 79.41 -84.08
N GLY A 58 -4.87 78.24 -84.38
CA GLY A 58 -4.27 77.20 -85.21
C GLY A 58 -3.08 76.45 -84.56
N GLY A 59 -2.69 76.80 -83.34
CA GLY A 59 -1.62 76.13 -82.60
C GLY A 59 -2.03 74.76 -82.04
N GLN A 60 -1.06 73.91 -81.73
CA GLN A 60 -1.32 72.63 -81.07
C GLN A 60 -1.63 72.82 -79.59
N TYR A 61 -2.48 71.96 -79.02
CA TYR A 61 -2.77 71.96 -77.59
C TYR A 61 -3.21 70.60 -77.05
N TYR A 62 -3.00 70.36 -75.75
CA TYR A 62 -3.63 69.26 -75.01
C TYR A 62 -4.92 69.73 -74.35
N SER A 63 -5.92 68.86 -74.32
CA SER A 63 -7.14 69.11 -73.55
C SER A 63 -6.95 68.79 -72.07
N ALA A 64 -7.81 69.35 -71.22
CA ALA A 64 -7.80 69.08 -69.79
C ALA A 64 -8.07 67.60 -69.48
N HIS A 65 -7.61 67.13 -68.31
CA HIS A 65 -7.94 65.78 -67.84
C HIS A 65 -9.45 65.60 -67.65
N ALA A 66 -9.99 64.54 -68.24
CA ALA A 66 -11.37 64.10 -68.00
C ALA A 66 -11.41 63.09 -66.85
N PHE A 67 -12.32 63.29 -65.89
CA PHE A 67 -12.53 62.39 -64.75
C PHE A 67 -13.99 61.91 -64.76
N PRO A 68 -14.26 60.66 -64.31
CA PRO A 68 -15.62 60.14 -64.29
C PRO A 68 -16.51 60.96 -63.34
N ALA A 69 -17.76 61.18 -63.74
CA ALA A 69 -18.76 61.86 -62.89
C ALA A 69 -19.32 60.95 -61.78
N GLY A 70 -19.08 59.63 -61.86
CA GLY A 70 -19.57 58.62 -60.92
C GLY A 70 -18.57 58.22 -59.83
N GLN A 71 -19.06 57.48 -58.82
CA GLN A 71 -18.33 57.04 -57.61
C GLN A 71 -17.40 55.83 -57.86
N ASN A 72 -16.74 55.74 -59.02
CA ASN A 72 -15.79 54.64 -59.30
C ASN A 72 -14.39 55.04 -58.81
N TRP A 73 -14.23 55.04 -57.49
CA TRP A 73 -12.99 55.40 -56.82
C TRP A 73 -11.95 54.29 -56.94
N HIS A 74 -10.74 54.67 -57.32
CA HIS A 74 -9.57 53.85 -57.09
C HIS A 74 -9.09 54.05 -55.65
N SER A 75 -8.44 53.03 -55.09
CA SER A 75 -7.89 53.07 -53.74
C SER A 75 -6.52 52.40 -53.68
N ASP A 76 -5.68 52.87 -52.77
CA ASP A 76 -4.48 52.18 -52.29
C ASP A 76 -4.53 52.08 -50.76
N ASP A 77 -3.41 51.72 -50.12
CA ASP A 77 -3.32 51.58 -48.66
C ASP A 77 -3.50 52.90 -47.91
N LYS A 78 -3.51 54.05 -48.59
CA LYS A 78 -3.53 55.37 -47.96
C LYS A 78 -4.79 56.17 -48.29
N ASN A 79 -5.23 56.17 -49.55
CA ASN A 79 -6.28 57.07 -50.03
C ASN A 79 -7.16 56.47 -51.12
N HIS A 80 -8.31 57.12 -51.33
CA HIS A 80 -9.15 57.02 -52.52
C HIS A 80 -8.87 58.18 -53.48
N TRP A 81 -8.97 57.94 -54.79
CA TRP A 81 -8.95 58.99 -55.80
C TRP A 81 -9.75 58.61 -57.05
N LEU A 82 -10.10 59.61 -57.86
CA LEU A 82 -10.57 59.39 -59.22
C LEU A 82 -9.40 59.53 -60.18
N SER A 83 -9.22 58.56 -61.08
CA SER A 83 -8.20 58.63 -62.13
C SER A 83 -8.76 59.26 -63.39
N CYS A 84 -7.91 59.97 -64.13
CA CYS A 84 -8.26 60.46 -65.45
C CYS A 84 -8.67 59.29 -66.36
N THR A 85 -9.78 59.41 -67.07
CA THR A 85 -10.30 58.31 -67.92
C THR A 85 -9.48 58.09 -69.19
N VAL A 86 -8.54 58.99 -69.49
CA VAL A 86 -7.71 58.92 -70.70
C VAL A 86 -6.29 58.45 -70.38
N CYS A 87 -5.57 59.14 -69.48
CA CYS A 87 -4.20 58.75 -69.15
C CYS A 87 -4.08 57.79 -67.97
N HIS A 88 -5.12 57.67 -67.13
CA HIS A 88 -5.12 56.89 -65.89
C HIS A 88 -4.07 57.25 -64.82
N GLU A 89 -3.15 58.18 -65.12
CA GLU A 89 -2.09 58.63 -64.22
C GLU A 89 -2.50 59.82 -63.34
N ALA A 90 -3.18 60.81 -63.92
CA ALA A 90 -3.62 61.98 -63.16
C ALA A 90 -4.73 61.60 -62.18
N LYS A 91 -4.59 62.06 -60.93
CA LYS A 91 -5.51 61.78 -59.81
C LYS A 91 -6.23 63.05 -59.39
N THR A 92 -7.51 62.96 -59.03
CA THR A 92 -8.27 64.08 -58.44
C THR A 92 -9.15 63.62 -57.28
N LYS A 93 -9.66 64.59 -56.50
CA LYS A 93 -10.52 64.42 -55.32
C LYS A 93 -9.97 63.45 -54.26
N MET A 94 -8.66 63.44 -54.04
CA MET A 94 -8.04 62.50 -53.09
C MET A 94 -8.64 62.62 -51.68
N GLY A 95 -9.02 61.49 -51.09
CA GLY A 95 -9.56 61.42 -49.73
C GLY A 95 -9.01 60.23 -48.96
N ALA A 96 -8.76 60.42 -47.66
CA ALA A 96 -8.30 59.34 -46.79
C ALA A 96 -9.38 58.24 -46.63
N HIS A 97 -8.95 57.06 -46.17
CA HIS A 97 -9.89 56.00 -45.77
C HIS A 97 -10.78 56.46 -44.62
N TRP A 98 -12.10 56.29 -44.78
CA TRP A 98 -13.08 56.44 -43.72
C TRP A 98 -13.41 55.06 -43.15
N PHE A 99 -12.94 54.79 -41.93
CA PHE A 99 -13.11 53.48 -41.29
C PHE A 99 -14.37 53.40 -40.44
N VAL A 100 -15.16 52.34 -40.63
CA VAL A 100 -16.39 52.03 -39.92
C VAL A 100 -16.32 50.65 -39.26
N GLN A 101 -17.26 50.40 -38.36
CA GLN A 101 -17.47 49.09 -37.75
C GLN A 101 -18.44 48.28 -38.61
N GLY A 102 -17.90 47.41 -39.48
CA GLY A 102 -18.70 46.47 -40.29
C GLY A 102 -18.27 45.01 -40.12
N ALA A 103 -19.22 44.08 -40.06
CA ALA A 103 -18.99 42.65 -39.95
C ALA A 103 -18.58 42.04 -41.30
N VAL A 104 -17.41 42.44 -41.81
CA VAL A 104 -16.88 42.02 -43.11
C VAL A 104 -15.93 40.84 -42.90
N SER A 105 -16.17 39.72 -43.59
CA SER A 105 -15.39 38.48 -43.42
C SER A 105 -13.88 38.65 -43.62
N VAL A 106 -13.47 39.47 -44.60
CA VAL A 106 -12.05 39.77 -44.86
C VAL A 106 -11.37 40.56 -43.74
N CYS A 107 -12.16 41.21 -42.87
CA CYS A 107 -11.68 41.96 -41.71
C CYS A 107 -11.86 41.20 -40.40
N LEU A 108 -12.25 39.92 -40.43
CA LEU A 108 -12.37 39.10 -39.22
C LEU A 108 -11.00 38.93 -38.55
N LYS A 109 -10.91 39.33 -37.27
CA LYS A 109 -9.72 39.13 -36.45
C LYS A 109 -9.78 37.79 -35.72
N SER A 110 -10.92 37.50 -35.11
CA SER A 110 -11.18 36.23 -34.43
C SER A 110 -12.66 35.90 -34.52
N ALA A 111 -12.98 34.66 -34.88
CA ALA A 111 -14.34 34.16 -34.88
C ALA A 111 -14.94 34.16 -33.46
N ALA A 112 -16.26 34.20 -33.37
CA ALA A 112 -16.96 33.98 -32.12
C ALA A 112 -16.67 32.57 -31.59
N THR A 113 -16.57 32.43 -30.28
CA THR A 113 -16.40 31.16 -29.56
C THR A 113 -17.55 30.98 -28.59
N CYS A 114 -17.64 29.83 -27.92
CA CYS A 114 -18.63 29.58 -26.88
C CYS A 114 -18.57 30.52 -25.66
N VAL A 115 -17.52 31.33 -25.52
CA VAL A 115 -17.34 32.26 -24.38
C VAL A 115 -17.16 33.72 -24.79
N ALA A 116 -16.93 34.01 -26.07
CA ALA A 116 -16.65 35.37 -26.53
C ALA A 116 -17.23 35.62 -27.93
N PRO A 117 -17.80 36.81 -28.20
CA PRO A 117 -18.21 37.20 -29.55
C PRO A 117 -17.03 37.32 -30.52
N ALA A 118 -17.35 37.45 -31.81
CA ALA A 118 -16.35 37.71 -32.84
C ALA A 118 -15.71 39.09 -32.65
N VAL A 119 -14.45 39.21 -33.07
CA VAL A 119 -13.73 40.49 -33.11
C VAL A 119 -13.36 40.77 -34.55
N TYR A 120 -13.62 41.99 -35.00
CA TYR A 120 -13.32 42.46 -36.34
C TYR A 120 -12.34 43.63 -36.28
N TYR A 121 -11.56 43.78 -37.34
CA TYR A 121 -10.92 45.06 -37.65
C TYR A 121 -11.95 46.01 -38.25
N THR A 122 -11.81 47.31 -38.02
CA THR A 122 -12.57 48.33 -38.77
C THR A 122 -12.25 48.21 -40.26
N ASN A 123 -13.21 48.51 -41.13
CA ASN A 123 -13.02 48.49 -42.58
C ASN A 123 -13.35 49.85 -43.19
N CYS A 124 -12.76 50.18 -44.33
CA CYS A 124 -13.21 51.36 -45.06
C CYS A 124 -14.64 51.15 -45.58
N ASP A 125 -15.50 52.14 -45.42
CA ASP A 125 -16.90 52.11 -45.88
C ASP A 125 -17.04 51.96 -47.40
N TYR A 126 -16.08 52.52 -48.15
CA TYR A 126 -16.15 52.58 -49.62
C TYR A 126 -15.47 51.39 -50.31
N CYS A 127 -14.29 50.96 -49.84
CA CYS A 127 -13.49 49.93 -50.51
C CYS A 127 -13.23 48.68 -49.66
N TYR A 128 -13.76 48.63 -48.43
CA TYR A 128 -13.55 47.53 -47.48
C TYR A 128 -12.08 47.26 -47.12
N HIS A 129 -11.18 48.21 -47.39
CA HIS A 129 -9.78 48.13 -46.97
C HIS A 129 -9.72 47.95 -45.44
N LYS A 130 -8.88 47.02 -45.00
CA LYS A 130 -8.75 46.63 -43.60
C LYS A 130 -7.98 47.69 -42.81
N GLY A 131 -8.61 48.24 -41.77
CA GLY A 131 -7.99 49.15 -40.82
C GLY A 131 -7.21 48.43 -39.72
N THR A 132 -6.71 49.20 -38.76
CA THR A 132 -5.91 48.70 -37.64
C THR A 132 -6.70 48.55 -36.35
N ASP A 133 -7.72 49.38 -36.16
CA ASP A 133 -8.55 49.37 -34.95
C ASP A 133 -9.46 48.14 -34.94
N THR A 134 -9.75 47.64 -33.75
CA THR A 134 -10.55 46.41 -33.58
C THR A 134 -11.72 46.64 -32.66
N TYR A 135 -12.83 45.96 -32.91
CA TYR A 135 -14.03 46.05 -32.12
C TYR A 135 -14.72 44.68 -32.03
N VAL A 136 -15.49 44.48 -30.96
CA VAL A 136 -16.29 43.28 -30.73
C VAL A 136 -17.59 43.41 -31.53
N ASP A 137 -18.03 42.35 -32.18
CA ASP A 137 -19.32 42.32 -32.89
C ASP A 137 -20.45 42.77 -31.94
N PRO A 138 -21.12 43.90 -32.21
CA PRO A 138 -22.14 44.43 -31.32
C PRO A 138 -23.50 43.75 -31.48
N TYR A 139 -23.68 42.95 -32.54
CA TYR A 139 -24.97 42.34 -32.88
C TYR A 139 -25.02 40.85 -32.57
N ASN A 140 -23.90 40.14 -32.76
CA ASN A 140 -23.82 38.70 -32.51
C ASN A 140 -23.02 38.42 -31.24
N GLY A 141 -23.60 37.64 -30.33
CA GLY A 141 -22.94 37.20 -29.11
C GLY A 141 -21.93 36.06 -29.33
N PRO A 142 -21.48 35.41 -28.24
CA PRO A 142 -20.73 34.16 -28.31
C PRO A 142 -21.48 33.10 -29.14
N ASP A 143 -20.74 32.26 -29.87
CA ASP A 143 -21.30 31.12 -30.60
C ASP A 143 -21.33 29.89 -29.68
N PRO A 144 -22.51 29.48 -29.16
CA PRO A 144 -22.61 28.38 -28.19
C PRO A 144 -22.19 27.03 -28.77
N ASN A 145 -22.00 26.88 -30.08
CA ASN A 145 -21.62 25.61 -30.70
C ASN A 145 -20.13 25.52 -31.04
N ASN A 146 -19.41 26.64 -31.07
CA ASN A 146 -17.97 26.64 -31.28
C ASN A 146 -17.28 26.35 -29.95
N HIS A 147 -17.12 25.08 -29.60
CA HIS A 147 -16.34 24.61 -28.45
C HIS A 147 -14.91 24.21 -28.84
N ASP A 148 -13.98 24.31 -27.89
CA ASP A 148 -12.62 23.79 -28.02
C ASP A 148 -12.51 22.56 -27.13
N LEU A 149 -12.84 21.40 -27.71
CA LEU A 149 -13.06 20.17 -26.96
C LEU A 149 -11.73 19.46 -26.69
N VAL A 150 -11.53 19.09 -25.44
CA VAL A 150 -10.46 18.18 -25.01
C VAL A 150 -11.10 16.87 -24.59
N HIS A 151 -10.54 15.78 -25.09
CA HIS A 151 -10.96 14.43 -24.78
C HIS A 151 -10.36 13.93 -23.46
N HIS A 152 -11.18 13.26 -22.66
CA HIS A 152 -10.80 12.64 -21.40
C HIS A 152 -11.15 11.16 -21.42
N ASP A 153 -10.15 10.32 -21.17
CA ASP A 153 -10.32 8.87 -21.10
C ASP A 153 -11.27 8.47 -19.96
N ALA A 154 -11.95 7.34 -20.17
CA ALA A 154 -12.79 6.72 -19.16
C ALA A 154 -12.00 6.34 -17.90
N LYS A 155 -12.62 6.50 -16.73
CA LYS A 155 -12.12 6.00 -15.45
C LYS A 155 -13.15 5.09 -14.82
N ALA A 156 -12.80 3.82 -14.64
CA ALA A 156 -13.69 2.87 -13.96
C ALA A 156 -13.93 3.28 -12.49
N PRO A 157 -15.16 3.12 -11.96
CA PRO A 157 -15.46 3.38 -10.55
C PRO A 157 -14.78 2.35 -9.65
N THR A 158 -14.41 2.76 -8.44
CA THR A 158 -13.88 1.86 -7.39
C THR A 158 -14.91 1.66 -6.28
N CYS A 159 -14.56 0.95 -5.21
CA CYS A 159 -15.47 0.80 -4.07
C CYS A 159 -15.78 2.13 -3.36
N THR A 160 -14.87 3.10 -3.44
CA THR A 160 -14.95 4.38 -2.71
C THR A 160 -15.00 5.59 -3.63
N GLU A 161 -14.44 5.50 -4.83
CA GLU A 161 -14.40 6.60 -5.80
C GLU A 161 -15.40 6.37 -6.93
N ILE A 162 -16.01 7.46 -7.40
CA ILE A 162 -16.78 7.47 -8.63
C ILE A 162 -15.87 7.21 -9.83
N GLY A 163 -16.49 6.71 -10.90
CA GLY A 163 -15.89 6.63 -12.24
C GLY A 163 -16.61 7.57 -13.21
N TRP A 164 -16.22 7.50 -14.46
CA TRP A 164 -16.87 8.19 -15.58
C TRP A 164 -16.55 7.47 -16.89
N ASP A 165 -17.47 7.54 -17.84
CA ASP A 165 -17.20 7.14 -19.22
C ASP A 165 -16.26 8.17 -19.90
N GLU A 166 -15.73 7.82 -21.07
CA GLU A 166 -14.99 8.79 -21.88
C GLU A 166 -15.87 10.01 -22.18
N TYR A 167 -15.28 11.20 -22.10
CA TYR A 167 -16.04 12.43 -22.29
C TYR A 167 -15.20 13.53 -22.88
N ASP A 168 -15.88 14.52 -23.46
CA ASP A 168 -15.25 15.74 -23.94
C ASP A 168 -15.66 16.90 -23.04
N ALA A 169 -14.73 17.81 -22.79
CA ALA A 169 -14.99 19.06 -22.09
C ALA A 169 -14.37 20.23 -22.86
N CYS A 170 -15.07 21.36 -22.86
CA CYS A 170 -14.53 22.56 -23.47
C CYS A 170 -13.41 23.14 -22.58
N GLN A 171 -12.20 23.30 -23.10
CA GLN A 171 -11.07 23.83 -22.33
C GLN A 171 -11.09 25.37 -22.17
N ARG A 172 -11.98 26.08 -22.88
CA ARG A 172 -12.07 27.53 -22.76
C ARG A 172 -12.60 27.94 -21.39
N GLU A 173 -11.83 28.76 -20.69
CA GLU A 173 -12.22 29.40 -19.43
C GLU A 173 -13.60 30.08 -19.53
N GLY A 174 -14.48 29.81 -18.57
CA GLY A 174 -15.86 30.30 -18.57
C GLY A 174 -16.87 29.45 -19.33
N CYS A 175 -16.45 28.36 -19.99
CA CYS A 175 -17.35 27.37 -20.58
C CYS A 175 -17.52 26.17 -19.66
N THR A 176 -18.77 25.77 -19.37
CA THR A 176 -19.08 24.58 -18.56
C THR A 176 -19.53 23.39 -19.39
N TYR A 177 -19.40 23.48 -20.72
CA TYR A 177 -19.79 22.38 -21.60
C TYR A 177 -18.94 21.15 -21.33
N THR A 178 -19.63 20.05 -21.01
CA THR A 178 -19.04 18.73 -20.89
C THR A 178 -20.08 17.66 -21.19
N THR A 179 -19.63 16.55 -21.78
CA THR A 179 -20.46 15.34 -21.95
C THR A 179 -20.29 14.35 -20.81
N LYS A 180 -19.54 14.72 -19.75
CA LYS A 180 -19.19 13.83 -18.64
C LYS A 180 -20.43 13.23 -17.97
N VAL A 181 -20.47 11.91 -17.94
CA VAL A 181 -21.44 11.13 -17.16
C VAL A 181 -20.69 10.44 -16.03
N GLU A 182 -21.08 10.74 -14.79
CA GLU A 182 -20.47 10.12 -13.61
C GLU A 182 -21.10 8.78 -13.29
N ILE A 183 -20.25 7.78 -13.05
CA ILE A 183 -20.63 6.44 -12.64
C ILE A 183 -20.46 6.34 -11.13
N PRO A 184 -21.52 6.06 -10.35
CA PRO A 184 -21.41 5.97 -8.90
C PRO A 184 -20.38 4.93 -8.45
N ALA A 185 -19.73 5.20 -7.31
CA ALA A 185 -18.83 4.24 -6.68
C ALA A 185 -19.56 2.90 -6.41
N LEU A 186 -18.85 1.79 -6.61
CA LEU A 186 -19.41 0.43 -6.57
C LEU A 186 -19.85 -0.01 -5.17
N LYS A 187 -19.45 0.74 -4.14
CA LYS A 187 -19.53 0.38 -2.72
C LYS A 187 -18.82 -0.94 -2.40
N HIS A 188 -18.55 -1.18 -1.13
CA HIS A 188 -17.95 -2.44 -0.70
C HIS A 188 -18.94 -3.60 -0.91
N LYS A 189 -18.45 -4.68 -1.51
CA LYS A 189 -19.15 -5.96 -1.56
C LYS A 189 -18.66 -6.78 -0.36
N LEU A 190 -19.36 -6.62 0.75
CA LEU A 190 -18.96 -7.21 2.03
C LEU A 190 -19.12 -8.74 2.02
N VAL A 191 -18.13 -9.41 2.57
CA VAL A 191 -18.06 -10.84 2.86
C VAL A 191 -17.78 -10.98 4.35
N HIS A 192 -18.72 -11.60 5.06
CA HIS A 192 -18.70 -11.74 6.51
C HIS A 192 -17.87 -12.94 6.96
N HIS A 193 -17.17 -12.79 8.08
CA HIS A 193 -16.38 -13.82 8.74
C HIS A 193 -16.74 -13.88 10.23
N ASP A 194 -17.06 -15.08 10.70
CA ASP A 194 -17.38 -15.32 12.10
C ASP A 194 -16.18 -15.08 13.02
N ALA A 195 -16.48 -14.72 14.27
CA ALA A 195 -15.48 -14.55 15.31
C ALA A 195 -14.74 -15.85 15.64
N LYS A 196 -13.45 -15.75 16.00
CA LYS A 196 -12.67 -16.84 16.58
C LYS A 196 -12.13 -16.43 17.94
N ALA A 197 -12.52 -17.14 18.99
CA ALA A 197 -12.01 -16.86 20.34
C ALA A 197 -10.49 -17.12 20.44
N PRO A 198 -9.72 -16.26 21.15
CA PRO A 198 -8.30 -16.49 21.40
C PRO A 198 -8.08 -17.68 22.35
N THR A 199 -6.94 -18.35 22.22
CA THR A 199 -6.51 -19.43 23.12
C THR A 199 -5.32 -18.99 23.98
N CYS A 200 -4.76 -19.87 24.81
CA CYS A 200 -3.55 -19.56 25.58
C CYS A 200 -2.34 -19.21 24.69
N THR A 201 -2.29 -19.74 23.46
CA THR A 201 -1.15 -19.63 22.55
C THR A 201 -1.47 -18.96 21.22
N GLU A 202 -2.71 -19.06 20.74
CA GLU A 202 -3.15 -18.44 19.49
C GLU A 202 -3.97 -17.18 19.73
N ILE A 203 -3.80 -16.19 18.85
CA ILE A 203 -4.69 -15.03 18.78
C ILE A 203 -6.10 -15.44 18.33
N GLY A 204 -7.08 -14.62 18.68
CA GLY A 204 -8.44 -14.67 18.17
C GLY A 204 -8.76 -13.43 17.35
N TRP A 205 -10.02 -13.28 16.94
CA TRP A 205 -10.55 -12.09 16.29
C TRP A 205 -12.06 -11.98 16.54
N GLU A 206 -12.56 -10.75 16.53
CA GLU A 206 -13.99 -10.48 16.51
C GLU A 206 -14.59 -10.81 15.14
N GLU A 207 -15.91 -10.87 15.03
CA GLU A 207 -16.59 -10.95 13.75
C GLU A 207 -16.21 -9.75 12.87
N TYR A 208 -15.95 -10.00 11.58
CA TYR A 208 -15.46 -8.95 10.69
C TYR A 208 -15.92 -9.14 9.25
N ASP A 209 -15.99 -8.03 8.52
CA ASP A 209 -16.29 -8.04 7.11
C ASP A 209 -15.04 -7.71 6.29
N THR A 210 -14.96 -8.30 5.11
CA THR A 210 -13.95 -8.02 4.09
C THR A 210 -14.64 -7.62 2.80
N CYS A 211 -14.01 -6.79 1.96
CA CYS A 211 -14.57 -6.51 0.63
C CYS A 211 -14.01 -7.49 -0.40
N SER A 212 -14.86 -8.12 -1.21
CA SER A 212 -14.39 -9.04 -2.25
C SER A 212 -13.72 -8.35 -3.46
N ARG A 213 -13.63 -7.02 -3.45
CA ARG A 213 -13.16 -6.20 -4.58
C ARG A 213 -11.92 -5.34 -4.23
N CYS A 214 -11.58 -5.22 -2.96
CA CYS A 214 -10.48 -4.38 -2.47
C CYS A 214 -10.07 -4.81 -1.05
N ASP A 215 -8.99 -4.25 -0.52
CA ASP A 215 -8.42 -4.63 0.78
C ASP A 215 -9.16 -4.05 2.00
N TYR A 216 -10.42 -3.66 1.83
CA TYR A 216 -11.23 -3.20 2.96
C TYR A 216 -11.48 -4.37 3.91
N THR A 217 -11.20 -4.15 5.19
CA THR A 217 -11.43 -5.11 6.26
C THR A 217 -11.77 -4.38 7.56
N THR A 218 -12.68 -4.94 8.35
CA THR A 218 -12.97 -4.48 9.72
C THR A 218 -12.30 -5.36 10.77
N LYS A 219 -11.38 -6.25 10.38
CA LYS A 219 -10.78 -7.26 11.27
C LYS A 219 -10.08 -6.61 12.46
N VAL A 220 -10.50 -7.00 13.66
CA VAL A 220 -9.85 -6.67 14.93
C VAL A 220 -9.29 -7.96 15.53
N GLU A 221 -7.98 -7.99 15.75
CA GLU A 221 -7.29 -9.15 16.35
C GLU A 221 -7.32 -9.06 17.88
N LEU A 222 -7.65 -10.18 18.52
CA LEU A 222 -7.66 -10.34 19.96
C LEU A 222 -6.39 -11.08 20.39
N PRO A 223 -5.60 -10.54 21.34
CA PRO A 223 -4.35 -11.16 21.75
C PRO A 223 -4.59 -12.52 22.41
N ALA A 224 -3.61 -13.41 22.30
CA ALA A 224 -3.62 -14.70 23.00
C ALA A 224 -3.73 -14.49 24.52
N LEU A 225 -4.49 -15.35 25.20
CA LEU A 225 -4.85 -15.21 26.61
C LEU A 225 -3.68 -15.45 27.58
N LYS A 226 -2.57 -15.99 27.06
CA LYS A 226 -1.42 -16.52 27.82
C LYS A 226 -1.82 -17.61 28.82
N HIS A 227 -0.83 -18.37 29.29
CA HIS A 227 -1.08 -19.38 30.31
C HIS A 227 -1.46 -18.73 31.64
N LYS A 228 -2.52 -19.23 32.26
CA LYS A 228 -2.88 -18.91 33.64
C LYS A 228 -2.30 -20.00 34.53
N LEU A 229 -1.06 -19.77 34.95
CA LEU A 229 -0.24 -20.71 35.70
C LEU A 229 -0.78 -20.95 37.12
N VAL A 230 -0.74 -22.21 37.53
CA VAL A 230 -1.06 -22.73 38.86
C VAL A 230 0.15 -23.54 39.30
N HIS A 231 0.76 -23.14 40.41
CA HIS A 231 1.98 -23.70 40.95
C HIS A 231 1.73 -24.95 41.79
N HIS A 232 2.66 -25.90 41.73
CA HIS A 232 2.68 -27.14 42.50
C HIS A 232 4.07 -27.35 43.12
N ASP A 233 4.09 -27.61 44.42
CA ASP A 233 5.32 -27.85 45.17
C ASP A 233 6.01 -29.16 44.75
N ALA A 234 7.33 -29.20 44.93
CA ALA A 234 8.14 -30.39 44.66
C ALA A 234 7.77 -31.57 45.58
N LYS A 235 7.94 -32.78 45.07
CA LYS A 235 7.91 -34.02 45.86
C LYS A 235 9.19 -34.80 45.61
N ALA A 236 9.98 -35.01 46.65
CA ALA A 236 11.22 -35.79 46.54
C ALA A 236 10.92 -37.26 46.18
N PRO A 237 11.74 -37.90 45.31
CA PRO A 237 11.62 -39.33 45.01
C PRO A 237 12.01 -40.19 46.22
N THR A 238 11.41 -41.38 46.32
CA THR A 238 11.75 -42.38 47.35
C THR A 238 12.43 -43.59 46.69
N CYS A 239 12.75 -44.63 47.47
CA CYS A 239 13.31 -45.87 46.91
C CYS A 239 12.36 -46.58 45.92
N THR A 240 11.05 -46.38 46.05
CA THR A 240 10.01 -47.08 45.28
C THR A 240 9.11 -46.15 44.48
N GLU A 241 8.89 -44.90 44.92
CA GLU A 241 8.07 -43.91 44.23
C GLU A 241 8.93 -42.88 43.49
N ILE A 242 8.45 -42.45 42.32
CA ILE A 242 9.01 -41.29 41.61
C ILE A 242 8.75 -40.00 42.39
N GLY A 243 9.58 -38.99 42.15
CA GLY A 243 9.39 -37.62 42.60
C GLY A 243 9.16 -36.67 41.43
N TRP A 244 9.12 -35.38 41.70
CA TRP A 244 9.07 -34.30 40.71
C TRP A 244 9.59 -33.00 41.33
N ASP A 245 10.18 -32.15 40.50
CA ASP A 245 10.51 -30.78 40.88
C ASP A 245 9.24 -29.91 40.99
N GLU A 246 9.37 -28.70 41.52
CA GLU A 246 8.30 -27.71 41.48
C GLU A 246 7.89 -27.46 40.02
N TYR A 247 6.58 -27.39 39.76
CA TYR A 247 6.08 -27.23 38.41
C TYR A 247 4.81 -26.40 38.36
N ASP A 248 4.55 -25.81 37.19
CA ASP A 248 3.36 -25.05 36.93
C ASP A 248 2.48 -25.78 35.91
N THR A 249 1.17 -25.64 36.09
CA THR A 249 0.15 -26.10 35.14
C THR A 249 -0.71 -24.95 34.70
N CYS A 250 -1.23 -24.96 33.48
CA CYS A 250 -2.21 -23.96 33.07
C CYS A 250 -3.62 -24.41 33.42
N SER A 251 -4.39 -23.55 34.09
CA SER A 251 -5.81 -23.84 34.42
C SER A 251 -6.76 -23.85 33.22
N ARG A 252 -6.29 -23.50 32.02
CA ARG A 252 -7.10 -23.34 30.80
C ARG A 252 -6.74 -24.33 29.68
N CYS A 253 -5.62 -25.04 29.79
CA CYS A 253 -5.12 -25.96 28.77
C CYS A 253 -4.09 -26.92 29.36
N ASP A 254 -3.65 -27.92 28.60
CA ASP A 254 -2.75 -28.99 29.08
C ASP A 254 -1.27 -28.57 29.18
N TYR A 255 -0.98 -27.27 29.31
CA TYR A 255 0.39 -26.80 29.51
C TYR A 255 0.86 -27.20 30.91
N THR A 256 2.03 -27.84 30.96
CA THR A 256 2.69 -28.25 32.20
C THR A 256 4.20 -28.15 32.06
N THR A 257 4.88 -27.72 33.12
CA THR A 257 6.35 -27.78 33.21
C THR A 257 6.83 -28.99 34.01
N LYS A 258 5.93 -29.92 34.37
CA LYS A 258 6.24 -31.06 35.23
C LYS A 258 7.37 -31.90 34.65
N VAL A 259 8.42 -32.08 35.46
CA VAL A 259 9.51 -33.00 35.20
C VAL A 259 9.48 -34.08 36.27
N GLU A 260 9.39 -35.34 35.85
CA GLU A 260 9.38 -36.47 36.76
C GLU A 260 10.81 -36.92 37.07
N LEU A 261 11.09 -37.11 38.36
CA LEU A 261 12.35 -37.60 38.88
C LEU A 261 12.24 -39.10 39.15
N PRO A 262 13.12 -39.94 38.59
CA PRO A 262 13.04 -41.38 38.78
C PRO A 262 13.22 -41.77 40.26
N ALA A 263 12.59 -42.87 40.66
CA ALA A 263 12.77 -43.44 41.99
C ALA A 263 14.25 -43.77 42.25
N LEU A 264 14.71 -43.56 43.49
CA LEU A 264 16.12 -43.67 43.88
C LEU A 264 16.65 -45.11 43.87
N LYS A 265 15.77 -46.09 43.72
CA LYS A 265 16.02 -47.53 43.88
C LYS A 265 16.60 -47.86 45.29
N HIS A 266 16.67 -49.15 45.61
CA HIS A 266 17.27 -49.58 46.86
C HIS A 266 18.80 -49.45 46.80
N ASN A 267 19.38 -48.77 47.79
CA ASN A 267 20.80 -48.81 48.05
C ASN A 267 21.12 -50.02 48.93
N LEU A 268 21.40 -51.15 48.27
CA LEU A 268 21.55 -52.46 48.89
C LEU A 268 22.86 -52.56 49.69
N VAL A 269 22.74 -53.08 50.91
CA VAL A 269 23.82 -53.45 51.80
C VAL A 269 23.69 -54.95 52.07
N HIS A 270 24.73 -55.69 51.71
CA HIS A 270 24.78 -57.14 51.81
C HIS A 270 25.19 -57.62 53.20
N HIS A 271 24.58 -58.70 53.65
CA HIS A 271 24.88 -59.38 54.91
C HIS A 271 25.13 -60.87 54.66
N ASP A 272 26.28 -61.36 55.13
CA ASP A 272 26.65 -62.76 55.03
C ASP A 272 25.69 -63.66 55.82
N ALA A 273 25.52 -64.89 55.32
CA ALA A 273 24.73 -65.92 55.98
C ALA A 273 25.30 -66.29 57.36
N LYS A 274 24.41 -66.54 58.33
CA LYS A 274 24.77 -67.13 59.62
C LYS A 274 24.10 -68.49 59.74
N ALA A 275 24.90 -69.54 59.89
CA ALA A 275 24.35 -70.89 60.10
C ALA A 275 23.55 -70.97 61.41
N SER A 276 22.41 -71.66 61.37
CA SER A 276 21.62 -71.97 62.57
C SER A 276 22.36 -72.96 63.47
N THR A 277 22.25 -72.80 64.78
CA THR A 277 22.77 -73.76 65.77
C THR A 277 21.62 -74.57 66.37
N CYS A 278 21.90 -75.49 67.30
CA CYS A 278 20.84 -76.28 67.95
C CYS A 278 19.86 -75.41 68.78
N THR A 279 20.27 -74.20 69.17
CA THR A 279 19.51 -73.31 70.06
C THR A 279 19.26 -71.90 69.48
N GLU A 280 20.04 -71.45 68.51
CA GLU A 280 19.86 -70.14 67.85
C GLU A 280 19.47 -70.29 66.39
N ASN A 281 18.50 -69.48 65.93
CA ASN A 281 18.17 -69.35 64.52
C ASN A 281 19.37 -68.80 63.73
N GLY A 282 19.51 -69.28 62.51
CA GLY A 282 20.40 -68.72 61.49
C GLY A 282 19.62 -67.82 60.52
N TRP A 283 20.29 -67.38 59.47
CA TRP A 283 19.68 -66.69 58.34
C TRP A 283 20.50 -66.96 57.07
N GLU A 284 19.83 -66.97 55.93
CA GLU A 284 20.49 -66.96 54.62
C GLU A 284 21.18 -65.61 54.38
N GLU A 285 22.03 -65.54 53.35
CA GLU A 285 22.54 -64.25 52.89
C GLU A 285 21.37 -63.34 52.52
N TYR A 286 21.46 -62.06 52.89
CA TYR A 286 20.36 -61.13 52.66
C TYR A 286 20.85 -59.72 52.43
N ASP A 287 20.05 -58.96 51.69
CA ASP A 287 20.29 -57.54 51.48
C ASP A 287 19.30 -56.71 52.30
N THR A 288 19.77 -55.55 52.72
CA THR A 288 18.96 -54.49 53.34
C THR A 288 19.15 -53.21 52.57
N CYS A 289 18.14 -52.33 52.55
CA CYS A 289 18.35 -50.99 52.03
C CYS A 289 18.81 -50.04 53.14
N SER A 290 19.89 -49.29 52.90
CA SER A 290 20.37 -48.27 53.85
C SER A 290 19.45 -47.04 54.00
N ARG A 291 18.43 -46.90 53.15
CA ARG A 291 17.55 -45.72 53.07
C ARG A 291 16.09 -46.00 53.43
N CYS A 292 15.70 -47.25 53.60
CA CYS A 292 14.32 -47.66 53.91
C CYS A 292 14.31 -49.08 54.48
N ASP A 293 13.15 -49.56 54.94
CA ASP A 293 13.01 -50.85 55.61
C ASP A 293 12.99 -52.08 54.67
N TYR A 294 13.46 -51.92 53.43
CA TYR A 294 13.57 -53.04 52.50
C TYR A 294 14.58 -54.07 53.01
N THR A 295 14.16 -55.33 53.09
CA THR A 295 15.02 -56.46 53.45
C THR A 295 14.58 -57.73 52.73
N THR A 296 15.55 -58.55 52.32
CA THR A 296 15.31 -59.90 51.81
C THR A 296 15.56 -60.98 52.87
N LYS A 297 15.70 -60.60 54.14
CA LYS A 297 16.09 -61.51 55.22
C LYS A 297 15.09 -62.66 55.35
N VAL A 298 15.62 -63.88 55.25
CA VAL A 298 14.91 -65.12 55.55
C VAL A 298 15.59 -65.79 56.73
N GLU A 299 14.82 -66.03 57.79
CA GLU A 299 15.34 -66.69 59.00
C GLU A 299 15.30 -68.21 58.86
N ILE A 300 16.40 -68.87 59.24
CA ILE A 300 16.52 -70.33 59.28
C ILE A 300 16.29 -70.77 60.74
N PRO A 301 15.16 -71.43 61.04
CA PRO A 301 14.86 -71.84 62.41
C PRO A 301 15.87 -72.86 62.95
N ALA A 302 16.19 -72.78 64.24
CA ALA A 302 17.04 -73.76 64.91
C ALA A 302 16.42 -75.16 64.82
N PRO A 303 17.15 -76.17 64.31
CA PRO A 303 16.61 -77.54 64.14
C PRO A 303 16.39 -78.29 65.47
N GLY A 304 16.73 -77.68 66.61
CA GLY A 304 16.69 -78.31 67.92
C GLY A 304 17.79 -79.36 68.11
N HIS A 305 17.71 -80.09 69.22
CA HIS A 305 18.63 -81.19 69.53
C HIS A 305 18.14 -82.52 68.95
N ASP A 306 19.02 -83.24 68.26
CA ASP A 306 18.81 -84.62 67.82
C ASP A 306 19.61 -85.55 68.74
N TYR A 307 18.99 -85.98 69.84
CA TYR A 307 19.60 -86.81 70.86
C TYR A 307 19.66 -88.28 70.44
N THR A 308 20.83 -88.89 70.62
CA THR A 308 20.99 -90.36 70.63
C THR A 308 21.00 -90.88 72.05
N GLU A 309 20.35 -92.01 72.26
CA GLU A 309 20.27 -92.68 73.55
C GLU A 309 21.34 -93.76 73.70
N LYS A 310 21.96 -93.83 74.88
CA LYS A 310 22.82 -94.93 75.30
C LYS A 310 22.42 -95.39 76.68
N VAL A 311 21.87 -96.61 76.76
CA VAL A 311 21.51 -97.24 78.04
C VAL A 311 22.76 -97.77 78.72
N VAL A 312 23.08 -97.21 79.87
CA VAL A 312 24.13 -97.71 80.77
C VAL A 312 23.46 -98.60 81.81
N LYS A 313 23.76 -99.91 81.76
CA LYS A 313 23.13 -100.90 82.65
C LYS A 313 23.56 -100.68 84.12
N PRO A 314 22.65 -100.89 85.09
CA PRO A 314 23.00 -100.82 86.51
C PRO A 314 24.01 -101.91 86.90
N THR A 315 24.89 -101.57 87.82
CA THR A 315 25.84 -102.48 88.47
C THR A 315 25.57 -102.52 89.97
N CYS A 316 26.24 -103.39 90.72
CA CYS A 316 26.08 -103.47 92.18
C CYS A 316 26.54 -102.18 92.89
N GLY A 317 27.43 -101.38 92.29
CA GLY A 317 27.96 -100.15 92.90
C GLY A 317 27.45 -98.83 92.29
N LYS A 318 26.85 -98.86 91.09
CA LYS A 318 26.34 -97.67 90.40
C LYS A 318 25.02 -97.97 89.70
N GLY A 319 24.02 -97.10 89.91
CA GLY A 319 22.75 -97.18 89.19
C GLY A 319 22.94 -97.04 87.68
N GLY A 320 22.01 -97.61 86.92
CA GLY A 320 21.97 -97.45 85.48
C GLY A 320 21.25 -96.16 85.11
N TYR A 321 21.41 -95.69 83.88
CA TYR A 321 20.71 -94.51 83.35
C TYR A 321 20.74 -94.57 81.83
N THR A 322 19.84 -93.83 81.21
CA THR A 322 19.91 -93.55 79.78
C THR A 322 20.62 -92.22 79.58
N LEU A 323 21.73 -92.22 78.84
CA LEU A 323 22.44 -91.01 78.44
C LEU A 323 21.92 -90.57 77.08
N HIS A 324 21.39 -89.36 77.01
CA HIS A 324 21.03 -88.67 75.78
C HIS A 324 22.19 -87.79 75.38
N THR A 325 22.67 -87.87 74.13
CA THR A 325 23.73 -86.99 73.62
C THR A 325 23.37 -86.51 72.23
N CYS A 326 23.30 -85.19 72.04
CA CYS A 326 22.96 -84.57 70.77
C CYS A 326 24.09 -84.78 69.77
N LYS A 327 23.77 -85.36 68.60
CA LYS A 327 24.76 -85.70 67.57
C LYS A 327 25.56 -84.50 67.05
N LYS A 328 24.96 -83.30 67.10
CA LYS A 328 25.49 -82.10 66.45
C LYS A 328 26.26 -81.17 67.39
N CYS A 329 25.88 -81.08 68.67
CA CYS A 329 26.48 -80.14 69.62
C CYS A 329 27.08 -80.79 70.87
N ASN A 330 27.04 -82.13 70.99
CA ASN A 330 27.50 -82.88 72.16
C ASN A 330 26.83 -82.50 73.48
N ASP A 331 25.76 -81.70 73.44
CA ASP A 331 24.90 -81.49 74.60
C ASP A 331 24.37 -82.84 75.09
N SER A 332 24.39 -83.07 76.40
CA SER A 332 23.99 -84.35 76.96
C SER A 332 23.26 -84.21 78.28
N TYR A 333 22.24 -85.04 78.47
CA TYR A 333 21.52 -85.17 79.72
C TYR A 333 21.28 -86.64 80.04
N LYS A 334 20.95 -86.94 81.31
CA LYS A 334 20.70 -88.31 81.78
C LYS A 334 19.30 -88.41 82.35
N ASP A 335 18.59 -89.46 81.99
CA ASP A 335 17.28 -89.79 82.56
C ASP A 335 17.14 -91.30 82.84
N HIS A 336 15.91 -91.75 83.15
CA HIS A 336 15.57 -93.15 83.43
C HIS A 336 16.57 -93.85 84.38
N GLN A 337 16.83 -93.21 85.52
CA GLN A 337 17.76 -93.75 86.51
C GLN A 337 17.21 -95.04 87.11
N THR A 338 17.96 -96.12 86.96
CA THR A 338 17.65 -97.44 87.53
C THR A 338 18.50 -97.67 88.76
N LYS A 339 17.86 -98.14 89.84
CA LYS A 339 18.54 -98.44 91.10
C LYS A 339 19.60 -99.52 90.89
N THR A 340 20.64 -99.49 91.72
CA THR A 340 21.68 -100.53 91.76
C THR A 340 21.05 -101.90 91.92
N LEU A 341 21.64 -102.90 91.27
CA LEU A 341 21.18 -104.28 91.40
C LEU A 341 21.34 -104.73 92.85
N LEU A 342 20.29 -105.32 93.43
CA LEU A 342 20.33 -105.92 94.76
C LEU A 342 21.26 -107.14 94.72
N HIS A 343 22.13 -107.24 95.72
CA HIS A 343 22.98 -108.40 95.96
C HIS A 343 22.92 -108.77 97.44
N TRP A 344 23.20 -110.03 97.75
CA TRP A 344 23.43 -110.45 99.13
C TRP A 344 24.85 -110.95 99.29
N TYR A 345 25.36 -110.76 100.48
CA TYR A 345 26.67 -111.28 100.84
C TYR A 345 26.52 -112.77 101.13
N GLY A 346 27.36 -113.59 100.49
CA GLY A 346 27.48 -115.02 100.79
C GLY A 346 27.98 -115.25 102.22
N GLU A 347 28.27 -116.50 102.58
CA GLU A 347 28.79 -116.80 103.92
C GLU A 347 30.02 -115.95 104.23
N TRP A 348 29.95 -115.26 105.36
CA TRP A 348 31.04 -114.41 105.83
C TRP A 348 32.14 -115.29 106.39
N THR A 349 33.24 -115.37 105.66
CA THR A 349 34.45 -116.02 106.13
C THR A 349 35.32 -115.02 106.87
N SER A 350 35.73 -115.38 108.09
CA SER A 350 36.71 -114.61 108.83
C SER A 350 38.05 -114.64 108.10
N ASN A 351 38.62 -113.47 107.84
CA ASN A 351 39.90 -113.34 107.15
C ASN A 351 41.10 -113.55 108.11
N GLY A 352 40.86 -113.84 109.39
CA GLY A 352 41.90 -114.07 110.39
C GLY A 352 42.55 -112.81 110.98
N ASP A 353 42.13 -111.62 110.56
CA ASP A 353 42.66 -110.30 111.00
C ASP A 353 41.62 -109.43 111.73
N GLY A 354 40.50 -110.03 112.16
CA GLY A 354 39.37 -109.33 112.76
C GLY A 354 38.38 -108.74 111.75
N THR A 355 38.64 -108.87 110.44
CA THR A 355 37.68 -108.56 109.38
C THR A 355 37.04 -109.83 108.81
N HIS A 356 35.84 -109.67 108.27
CA HIS A 356 35.17 -110.73 107.53
C HIS A 356 35.01 -110.26 106.09
N SER A 357 35.21 -111.18 105.13
CA SER A 357 34.84 -110.94 103.75
C SER A 357 33.79 -111.96 103.33
N ALA A 358 32.82 -111.49 102.55
CA ALA A 358 31.82 -112.34 101.93
C ALA A 358 31.86 -112.12 100.43
N THR A 359 31.82 -113.21 99.68
CA THR A 359 31.66 -113.15 98.24
C THR A 359 30.29 -112.57 97.91
N CYS A 360 30.27 -111.56 97.04
CA CYS A 360 29.02 -110.99 96.53
C CYS A 360 28.31 -112.08 95.72
N LYS A 361 27.16 -112.54 96.23
CA LYS A 361 26.30 -113.53 95.58
C LYS A 361 25.05 -112.81 95.08
N ARG A 362 24.64 -113.19 93.87
CA ARG A 362 23.57 -112.54 93.12
C ARG A 362 22.23 -113.19 93.39
#